data_AF-A0A2Y9RA92-F1
#
_entry.id   AF-A0A2Y9RA92-F1
#
_cell.length_a   1.000
_cell.length_b   1.000
_cell.length_c   1.000
_cell.angle_alpha   90.00
_cell.angle_beta   90.00
_cell.angle_gamma   90.00
#
_symmetry.space_group_name_H-M   'P 1'
#
loop_
_entity.id
_entity.type
_entity.pdbx_description
1 polymer ?
#
loop_
_entity_poly.entity_id
_entity_poly.type
_entity_poly.pdbx_seq_one_letter_code
_entity_poly.pdbx_strand_id
1 'polypeptide(L)'
;MSLTMAPQGLLPSRMALRGMLLGLLMVSCFTFCSSHQNSKEFALTNPEKSTTKETERKTKAKEELDTKVLEVFHPTHEWQALQPGQAVPAGSHVRLNLQTGAREVKLQYGDKIQNNLKESKKGKRLDINTNAYTSQDLKSALAKLKKGAEMESSEEDKARQAEVKQLFRPIEELKKDFAELNVVIETDVQIMVRLINKFNSSSSSLEEKIAALFDLEYYVHQMDNAQDLLSFGGLQVVINALNSTEPLVKEYAAFVLGAAFSSNPKVQVEAIEGGALQKLLVILATKQPLATKKKVLFALCSLLRHFPYAQQQFLKLGGLQVLRSLVQEKGTEVLAVRVVTLLYDLITEKMFAEEEAELTRETSPEKLQQYRQVHLLPGLREQGWCAITASLLALPEHDAREKVLQTLGTLLATCQDHYRQDAQLSRTLASLQAEYQALAALELQDGEEEGYFQELLGSINSLLQGLR
;
A
#
# COMPACT_ATOMS: atom_id res chain seq x y z
N MET A 1 -59.87 -71.85 -2.34
CA MET A 1 -60.65 -70.61 -2.23
C MET A 1 -59.90 -69.71 -1.26
N SER A 2 -59.43 -68.51 -1.55
CA SER A 2 -59.36 -67.68 -2.76
C SER A 2 -58.24 -66.67 -2.50
N LEU A 3 -57.48 -66.34 -3.56
CA LEU A 3 -56.43 -65.32 -3.57
C LEU A 3 -57.03 -63.91 -3.55
N THR A 4 -56.35 -62.95 -2.91
CA THR A 4 -56.46 -61.51 -3.22
C THR A 4 -55.07 -60.83 -3.24
N MET A 5 -54.92 -59.92 -4.20
CA MET A 5 -53.71 -59.37 -4.82
C MET A 5 -53.00 -58.24 -4.05
N ALA A 6 -51.76 -57.96 -4.48
CA ALA A 6 -50.87 -56.84 -4.14
C ALA A 6 -51.35 -55.45 -4.65
N PRO A 7 -50.57 -54.37 -4.38
CA PRO A 7 -49.81 -53.79 -5.49
C PRO A 7 -48.35 -53.40 -5.17
N GLN A 8 -47.52 -53.50 -6.21
CA GLN A 8 -46.11 -53.12 -6.30
C GLN A 8 -45.95 -51.62 -6.59
N GLY A 9 -44.96 -50.96 -5.96
CA GLY A 9 -44.52 -49.60 -6.29
C GLY A 9 -43.32 -49.60 -7.26
N LEU A 10 -43.42 -48.76 -8.29
CA LEU A 10 -42.51 -48.62 -9.44
C LEU A 10 -41.11 -48.07 -9.12
N LEU A 11 -40.09 -48.59 -9.82
CA LEU A 11 -38.75 -47.98 -9.97
C LEU A 11 -38.78 -46.77 -10.94
N PRO A 12 -37.99 -45.71 -10.70
CA PRO A 12 -37.87 -44.58 -11.62
C PRO A 12 -36.93 -44.88 -12.81
N SER A 13 -37.34 -44.40 -13.99
CA SER A 13 -36.72 -44.57 -15.30
C SER A 13 -35.36 -43.85 -15.44
N ARG A 14 -34.39 -44.52 -16.09
CA ARG A 14 -33.04 -44.03 -16.43
C ARG A 14 -33.01 -42.73 -17.24
N MET A 15 -34.11 -42.32 -17.89
CA MET A 15 -34.16 -41.05 -18.62
C MET A 15 -34.28 -39.82 -17.70
N ALA A 16 -34.91 -39.95 -16.53
CA ALA A 16 -35.04 -38.86 -15.57
C ALA A 16 -33.69 -38.48 -14.95
N LEU A 17 -32.82 -39.47 -14.71
CA LEU A 17 -31.49 -39.24 -14.14
C LEU A 17 -30.54 -38.49 -15.10
N ARG A 18 -30.65 -38.77 -16.41
CA ARG A 18 -29.87 -38.05 -17.44
C ARG A 18 -30.36 -36.62 -17.65
N GLY A 19 -31.66 -36.37 -17.53
CA GLY A 19 -32.23 -35.02 -17.57
C GLY A 19 -31.78 -34.16 -16.38
N MET A 20 -31.70 -34.74 -15.19
CA MET A 20 -31.17 -34.04 -13.99
C MET A 20 -29.67 -33.73 -14.11
N LEU A 21 -28.87 -34.63 -14.67
CA LEU A 21 -27.43 -34.41 -14.84
C LEU A 21 -27.13 -33.30 -15.88
N LEU A 22 -27.89 -33.25 -16.99
CA LEU A 22 -27.76 -32.17 -17.98
C LEU A 22 -28.25 -30.83 -17.41
N GLY A 23 -29.30 -30.84 -16.59
CA GLY A 23 -29.79 -29.65 -15.90
C GLY A 23 -28.76 -29.06 -14.95
N LEU A 24 -28.08 -29.91 -14.16
CA LEU A 24 -27.01 -29.49 -13.24
C LEU A 24 -25.77 -28.94 -13.98
N LEU A 25 -25.40 -29.55 -15.12
CA LEU A 25 -24.30 -29.04 -15.95
C LEU A 25 -24.64 -27.69 -16.60
N MET A 26 -25.87 -27.48 -17.07
CA MET A 26 -26.29 -26.20 -17.65
C MET A 26 -26.41 -25.10 -16.58
N VAL A 27 -26.90 -25.42 -15.38
CA VAL A 27 -26.92 -24.47 -14.24
C VAL A 27 -25.48 -24.10 -13.84
N SER A 28 -24.55 -25.07 -13.83
CA SER A 28 -23.13 -24.79 -13.54
C SER A 28 -22.46 -23.91 -14.61
N CYS A 29 -22.80 -24.07 -15.89
CA CYS A 29 -22.33 -23.23 -16.98
C CYS A 29 -22.93 -21.81 -16.94
N PHE A 30 -24.20 -21.66 -16.55
CA PHE A 30 -24.81 -20.33 -16.38
C PHE A 30 -24.27 -19.58 -15.15
N THR A 31 -23.94 -20.27 -14.06
CA THR A 31 -23.23 -19.66 -12.91
C THR A 31 -21.79 -19.30 -13.25
N PHE A 32 -21.13 -20.07 -14.12
CA PHE A 32 -19.76 -19.80 -14.59
C PHE A 32 -19.71 -18.62 -15.58
N CYS A 33 -20.68 -18.53 -16.51
CA CYS A 33 -20.77 -17.41 -17.45
C CYS A 33 -21.24 -16.10 -16.79
N SER A 34 -22.12 -16.16 -15.78
CA SER A 34 -22.56 -14.96 -15.04
C SER A 34 -21.48 -14.42 -14.09
N SER A 35 -20.52 -15.25 -13.67
CA SER A 35 -19.37 -14.81 -12.88
C SER A 35 -18.31 -14.07 -13.70
N HIS A 36 -18.36 -14.20 -15.04
CA HIS A 36 -17.40 -13.56 -15.95
C HIS A 36 -17.85 -12.17 -16.44
N GLN A 37 -19.01 -11.69 -15.98
CA GLN A 37 -19.61 -10.43 -16.45
C GLN A 37 -20.01 -9.50 -15.29
N ASN A 38 -19.30 -9.58 -14.16
CA ASN A 38 -19.21 -8.47 -13.22
C ASN A 38 -17.88 -7.77 -13.46
N SER A 39 -17.93 -6.49 -13.85
CA SER A 39 -16.81 -5.58 -13.71
C SER A 39 -16.32 -5.62 -12.26
N LYS A 40 -15.17 -6.25 -12.02
CA LYS A 40 -14.61 -6.42 -10.68
C LYS A 40 -14.06 -5.08 -10.20
N GLU A 41 -14.90 -4.30 -9.53
CA GLU A 41 -14.46 -3.10 -8.83
C GLU A 41 -13.88 -3.50 -7.47
N PHE A 42 -12.55 -3.59 -7.40
CA PHE A 42 -11.85 -3.59 -6.12
C PHE A 42 -11.76 -2.13 -5.64
N ALA A 43 -12.34 -1.83 -4.47
CA ALA A 43 -12.37 -0.48 -3.88
C ALA A 43 -10.99 0.08 -3.50
N LEU A 44 -9.92 -0.62 -3.88
CA LEU A 44 -8.52 -0.22 -3.75
C LEU A 44 -8.08 0.79 -4.81
N THR A 45 -8.74 0.83 -5.96
CA THR A 45 -8.37 1.69 -7.08
C THR A 45 -9.51 2.63 -7.42
N ASN A 46 -9.28 3.93 -7.27
CA ASN A 46 -10.19 4.96 -7.75
C ASN A 46 -10.05 5.02 -9.29
N PRO A 47 -11.08 4.69 -10.09
CA PRO A 47 -10.95 4.59 -11.55
C PRO A 47 -10.70 5.95 -12.24
N GLU A 48 -10.83 7.08 -11.54
CA GLU A 48 -10.76 8.42 -12.15
C GLU A 48 -9.37 9.06 -12.22
N LYS A 49 -8.27 8.37 -11.89
CA LYS A 49 -6.92 8.97 -11.97
C LYS A 49 -5.87 8.21 -12.79
N SER A 50 -6.25 7.25 -13.61
CA SER A 50 -5.30 6.55 -14.47
C SER A 50 -5.82 6.28 -15.88
N THR A 51 -5.99 7.34 -16.68
CA THR A 51 -6.07 7.22 -18.15
C THR A 51 -5.43 8.42 -18.84
N THR A 52 -4.10 8.50 -18.78
CA THR A 52 -3.34 9.20 -19.83
C THR A 52 -3.26 8.26 -21.03
N LYS A 53 -4.21 8.39 -21.96
CA LYS A 53 -4.05 7.88 -23.33
C LYS A 53 -4.17 9.04 -24.29
N GLU A 54 -3.04 9.39 -24.89
CA GLU A 54 -2.98 10.12 -26.15
C GLU A 54 -3.86 9.40 -27.18
N THR A 55 -4.84 10.10 -27.74
CA THR A 55 -5.30 9.81 -29.09
C THR A 55 -5.80 11.10 -29.72
N GLU A 56 -5.11 11.51 -30.79
CA GLU A 56 -5.56 12.54 -31.70
C GLU A 56 -6.96 12.19 -32.24
N ARG A 57 -7.94 13.07 -32.03
CA ARG A 57 -9.13 13.16 -32.89
C ARG A 57 -9.56 14.60 -33.06
N LYS A 58 -9.33 15.11 -34.28
CA LYS A 58 -9.98 16.29 -34.82
C LYS A 58 -11.50 16.06 -34.85
N THR A 59 -12.25 16.92 -34.17
CA THR A 59 -13.61 17.28 -34.59
C THR A 59 -13.97 18.67 -34.10
N LYS A 60 -14.43 19.50 -35.05
CA LYS A 60 -14.93 20.86 -34.85
C LYS A 60 -16.19 20.85 -33.98
N ALA A 61 -16.23 21.71 -32.97
CA ALA A 61 -17.46 22.35 -32.50
C ALA A 61 -17.12 23.78 -32.04
N LYS A 62 -17.85 24.75 -32.57
CA LYS A 62 -17.78 26.18 -32.23
C LYS A 62 -18.64 26.45 -30.99
N GLU A 63 -18.17 27.43 -30.20
CA GLU A 63 -18.90 28.33 -29.26
C GLU A 63 -19.63 27.63 -28.08
N GLU A 64 -19.51 28.04 -26.82
CA GLU A 64 -19.54 29.41 -26.30
C GLU A 64 -18.46 29.71 -25.23
N LEU A 65 -18.12 30.99 -25.18
CA LEU A 65 -17.14 31.65 -24.34
C LEU A 65 -17.82 32.11 -23.05
N ASP A 66 -17.39 31.62 -21.88
CA ASP A 66 -17.71 32.27 -20.60
C ASP A 66 -16.40 32.76 -19.97
N THR A 67 -16.00 33.97 -20.38
CA THR A 67 -14.79 34.64 -19.85
C THR A 67 -15.14 35.27 -18.52
N LYS A 68 -15.12 34.49 -17.44
CA LYS A 68 -15.05 35.06 -16.10
C LYS A 68 -13.61 35.50 -15.87
N VAL A 69 -13.36 36.80 -16.07
CA VAL A 69 -12.10 37.45 -15.70
C VAL A 69 -11.91 37.24 -14.19
N LEU A 70 -11.02 36.33 -13.81
CA LEU A 70 -10.63 36.14 -12.42
C LEU A 70 -9.83 37.38 -12.00
N GLU A 71 -10.37 38.12 -11.04
CA GLU A 71 -9.70 39.30 -10.47
C GLU A 71 -8.41 38.85 -9.77
N VAL A 72 -7.27 39.33 -10.27
CA VAL A 72 -5.95 39.01 -9.72
C VAL A 72 -5.75 39.88 -8.48
N PHE A 73 -5.50 39.25 -7.34
CA PHE A 73 -5.24 39.96 -6.09
C PHE A 73 -3.90 40.70 -6.19
N HIS A 74 -3.79 41.93 -5.66
CA HIS A 74 -2.55 42.72 -5.64
C HIS A 74 -2.02 42.79 -4.20
N PRO A 75 -1.09 41.88 -3.79
CA PRO A 75 -0.62 41.80 -2.41
C PRO A 75 0.25 43.00 -2.02
N THR A 76 0.08 43.43 -0.78
CA THR A 76 0.96 44.42 -0.13
C THR A 76 2.00 43.73 0.76
N HIS A 77 2.84 44.51 1.44
CA HIS A 77 3.83 44.02 2.41
C HIS A 77 3.22 43.67 3.78
N GLU A 78 1.90 43.61 3.91
CA GLU A 78 1.21 43.14 5.12
C GLU A 78 0.27 41.97 4.77
N TRP A 79 -0.06 41.15 5.75
CA TRP A 79 -0.92 39.99 5.53
C TRP A 79 -2.36 40.43 5.26
N GLN A 80 -2.89 40.04 4.11
CA GLN A 80 -4.24 40.38 3.68
C GLN A 80 -5.03 39.11 3.33
N ALA A 81 -6.29 39.04 3.75
CA ALA A 81 -7.14 37.89 3.50
C ALA A 81 -7.54 37.80 2.00
N LEU A 82 -7.42 36.61 1.43
CA LEU A 82 -7.81 36.26 0.07
C LEU A 82 -9.29 35.87 0.01
N GLN A 83 -10.02 36.44 -0.95
CA GLN A 83 -11.40 36.04 -1.21
C GLN A 83 -11.46 34.75 -2.06
N PRO A 84 -12.48 33.89 -1.88
CA PRO A 84 -12.65 32.68 -2.68
C PRO A 84 -12.77 33.03 -4.18
N GLY A 85 -11.87 32.49 -5.01
CA GLY A 85 -11.86 32.71 -6.46
C GLY A 85 -10.89 33.78 -6.96
N GLN A 86 -10.15 34.48 -6.08
CA GLN A 86 -9.10 35.40 -6.51
C GLN A 86 -7.79 34.67 -6.84
N ALA A 87 -7.14 35.08 -7.93
CA ALA A 87 -5.85 34.53 -8.33
C ALA A 87 -4.69 35.21 -7.60
N VAL A 88 -3.71 34.44 -7.12
CA VAL A 88 -2.54 34.95 -6.39
C VAL A 88 -1.36 35.15 -7.35
N PRO A 89 -0.70 36.33 -7.36
CA PRO A 89 0.48 36.57 -8.19
C PRO A 89 1.67 35.68 -7.81
N ALA A 90 2.41 35.24 -8.82
CA ALA A 90 3.63 34.46 -8.62
C ALA A 90 4.67 35.23 -7.79
N GLY A 91 5.23 34.59 -6.76
CA GLY A 91 6.17 35.21 -5.81
C GLY A 91 5.53 35.79 -4.55
N SER A 92 4.20 35.68 -4.40
CA SER A 92 3.50 36.05 -3.17
C SER A 92 3.57 34.92 -2.14
N HIS A 93 3.77 35.27 -0.87
CA HIS A 93 3.77 34.31 0.22
C HIS A 93 2.33 34.13 0.72
N VAL A 94 1.79 32.91 0.64
CA VAL A 94 0.42 32.56 1.04
C VAL A 94 0.48 31.68 2.29
N ARG A 95 -0.34 32.00 3.29
CA ARG A 95 -0.52 31.17 4.49
C ARG A 95 -2.00 30.92 4.77
N LEU A 96 -2.28 29.88 5.55
CA LEU A 96 -3.59 29.66 6.16
C LEU A 96 -3.51 30.09 7.63
N ASN A 97 -4.33 31.05 8.04
CA ASN A 97 -4.41 31.47 9.43
C ASN A 97 -5.22 30.42 10.21
N LEU A 98 -4.55 29.66 11.08
CA LEU A 98 -5.15 28.52 11.79
C LEU A 98 -6.17 28.93 12.87
N GLN A 99 -6.18 30.20 13.27
CA GLN A 99 -7.11 30.72 14.28
C GLN A 99 -8.41 31.25 13.65
N THR A 100 -8.35 31.73 12.40
CA THR A 100 -9.50 32.30 11.69
C THR A 100 -9.96 31.46 10.48
N GLY A 101 -9.18 30.46 10.06
CA GLY A 101 -9.42 29.65 8.87
C GLY A 101 -9.22 30.38 7.53
N ALA A 102 -8.81 31.65 7.55
CA ALA A 102 -8.67 32.46 6.34
C ALA A 102 -7.33 32.21 5.62
N ARG A 103 -7.36 32.17 4.29
CA ARG A 103 -6.14 32.21 3.47
C ARG A 103 -5.67 33.67 3.40
N GLU A 104 -4.43 33.93 3.77
CA GLU A 104 -3.83 35.27 3.75
C GLU A 104 -2.65 35.28 2.78
N VAL A 105 -2.38 36.42 2.15
CA VAL A 105 -1.26 36.60 1.22
C VAL A 105 -0.54 37.92 1.48
N LYS A 106 0.78 37.91 1.29
CA LYS A 106 1.66 39.07 1.42
C LYS A 106 2.80 39.00 0.40
N LEU A 107 3.35 40.15 0.02
CA LEU A 107 4.54 40.29 -0.81
C LEU A 107 5.81 40.05 0.01
N GLN A 108 6.71 39.18 -0.45
CA GLN A 108 7.94 38.82 0.26
C GLN A 108 9.01 39.91 0.09
N TYR A 109 9.64 40.35 1.19
CA TYR A 109 10.81 41.23 1.15
C TYR A 109 12.02 40.40 0.69
N GLY A 110 12.67 40.85 -0.38
CA GLY A 110 13.95 40.30 -0.80
C GLY A 110 15.06 40.79 0.11
N ASP A 111 15.37 40.07 1.19
CA ASP A 111 16.68 40.18 1.83
C ASP A 111 17.18 38.88 2.45
N LYS A 112 18.51 38.78 2.45
CA LYS A 112 19.36 37.57 2.41
C LYS A 112 19.44 36.80 3.73
N ILE A 113 19.43 35.46 3.64
CA ILE A 113 20.04 34.38 4.46
C ILE A 113 19.12 33.15 4.27
N GLN A 114 19.51 31.98 3.73
CA GLN A 114 20.81 31.32 3.61
C GLN A 114 20.83 30.47 2.34
N ASN A 115 21.82 30.75 1.48
CA ASN A 115 22.15 29.97 0.30
C ASN A 115 22.87 28.70 0.70
N ASN A 116 22.38 27.54 0.27
CA ASN A 116 23.21 26.41 -0.16
C ASN A 116 22.39 25.56 -1.12
N LEU A 117 22.32 26.02 -2.37
CA LEU A 117 22.27 25.22 -3.61
C LEU A 117 21.82 26.14 -4.75
N LYS A 118 22.67 26.22 -5.78
CA LYS A 118 22.48 26.88 -7.10
C LYS A 118 23.06 28.28 -7.22
N GLU A 119 24.39 28.36 -7.17
CA GLU A 119 25.09 29.29 -8.06
C GLU A 119 25.18 28.67 -9.46
N SER A 120 24.63 29.39 -10.44
CA SER A 120 25.33 29.84 -11.65
C SER A 120 24.37 29.92 -12.84
N LYS A 121 23.65 31.04 -12.95
CA LYS A 121 23.15 31.58 -14.22
C LYS A 121 23.23 33.11 -14.17
N LYS A 122 24.42 33.66 -14.47
CA LYS A 122 24.57 35.07 -14.86
C LYS A 122 24.02 35.24 -16.28
N GLY A 123 22.71 35.49 -16.37
CA GLY A 123 22.07 36.09 -17.53
C GLY A 123 21.25 37.27 -17.03
N LYS A 124 21.56 38.49 -17.48
CA LYS A 124 20.83 39.71 -17.12
C LYS A 124 19.40 39.58 -17.69
N ARG A 125 18.45 39.17 -16.85
CA ARG A 125 17.03 39.07 -17.22
C ARG A 125 16.50 40.49 -17.27
N LEU A 126 16.14 40.97 -18.46
CA LEU A 126 15.42 42.22 -18.64
C LEU A 126 14.08 42.11 -17.91
N ASP A 127 13.77 43.10 -17.08
CA ASP A 127 12.47 43.30 -16.46
C ASP A 127 11.42 43.51 -17.57
N ILE A 128 10.51 42.54 -17.72
CA ILE A 128 9.35 42.68 -18.59
C ILE A 128 8.17 42.95 -17.66
N ASN A 129 7.95 44.23 -17.38
CA ASN A 129 6.70 44.67 -16.80
C ASN A 129 5.60 44.59 -17.86
N THR A 130 4.45 44.11 -17.44
CA THR A 130 3.26 43.77 -18.21
C THR A 130 2.81 44.92 -19.09
N ASN A 131 2.94 44.77 -20.41
CA ASN A 131 2.04 45.36 -21.40
C ASN A 131 2.02 44.45 -22.64
N ALA A 132 0.80 44.18 -23.12
CA ALA A 132 0.45 43.18 -24.11
C ALA A 132 1.26 43.30 -25.41
N TYR A 133 2.10 42.30 -25.70
CA TYR A 133 2.61 42.11 -27.04
C TYR A 133 1.52 41.51 -27.90
N THR A 134 1.17 42.19 -28.99
CA THR A 134 0.25 41.62 -29.97
C THR A 134 0.96 40.53 -30.76
N SER A 135 0.20 39.61 -31.37
CA SER A 135 0.73 38.56 -32.25
C SER A 135 1.61 39.10 -33.38
N GLN A 136 1.45 40.38 -33.73
CA GLN A 136 2.23 41.11 -34.74
C GLN A 136 3.59 41.57 -34.19
N ASP A 137 3.67 41.94 -32.92
CA ASP A 137 4.93 42.27 -32.24
C ASP A 137 5.82 41.05 -32.07
N LEU A 138 5.23 39.89 -31.69
CA LEU A 138 5.94 38.61 -31.63
C LEU A 138 6.47 38.18 -33.00
N LYS A 139 5.68 38.39 -34.07
CA LYS A 139 6.09 38.08 -35.44
C LYS A 139 7.25 38.97 -35.89
N SER A 140 7.24 40.24 -35.50
CA SER A 140 8.33 41.19 -35.78
C SER A 140 9.60 40.85 -35.00
N ALA A 141 9.47 40.41 -33.74
CA ALA A 141 10.59 39.99 -32.90
C ALA A 141 11.22 38.68 -33.40
N LEU A 142 10.41 37.71 -33.82
CA LEU A 142 10.89 36.47 -34.44
C LEU A 142 11.54 36.72 -35.81
N ALA A 143 11.03 37.67 -36.60
CA ALA A 143 11.68 38.07 -37.85
C ALA A 143 13.04 38.76 -37.61
N LYS A 144 13.19 39.53 -36.52
CA LYS A 144 14.47 40.12 -36.09
C LYS A 144 15.47 39.07 -35.59
N LEU A 145 15.00 38.06 -34.86
CA LEU A 145 15.81 36.90 -34.45
C LEU A 145 16.27 36.06 -35.66
N LYS A 146 15.39 35.87 -36.64
CA LYS A 146 15.73 35.16 -37.89
C LYS A 146 16.72 35.95 -38.74
N LYS A 147 16.62 37.29 -38.79
CA LYS A 147 17.63 38.16 -39.42
C LYS A 147 18.95 38.21 -38.65
N GLY A 148 18.93 38.09 -37.32
CA GLY A 148 20.13 38.00 -36.48
C GLY A 148 20.87 36.65 -36.59
N ALA A 149 20.17 35.59 -36.98
CA ALA A 149 20.78 34.30 -37.32
C ALA A 149 21.44 34.29 -38.72
N GLU A 150 21.08 35.25 -39.58
CA GLU A 150 21.67 35.45 -40.92
C GLU A 150 22.75 36.56 -40.93
N MET A 151 22.91 37.30 -39.83
CA MET A 151 23.98 38.29 -39.69
C MET A 151 25.22 37.61 -39.12
N GLU A 152 26.33 37.71 -39.85
CA GLU A 152 27.61 37.08 -39.50
C GLU A 152 27.92 37.29 -38.00
N SER A 153 28.08 36.18 -37.29
CA SER A 153 28.54 36.16 -35.89
C SER A 153 29.77 37.05 -35.76
N SER A 154 29.74 38.04 -34.86
CA SER A 154 30.90 38.91 -34.61
C SER A 154 32.12 38.05 -34.23
N GLU A 155 33.33 38.51 -34.58
CA GLU A 155 34.57 37.80 -34.23
C GLU A 155 34.71 37.58 -32.70
N GLU A 156 34.11 38.47 -31.89
CA GLU A 156 34.05 38.33 -30.43
C GLU A 156 33.13 37.18 -29.97
N ASP A 157 32.00 36.95 -30.65
CA ASP A 157 31.09 35.84 -30.34
C ASP A 157 31.68 34.48 -30.74
N LYS A 158 32.41 34.44 -31.86
CA LYS A 158 33.18 33.24 -32.25
C LYS A 158 34.30 32.95 -31.26
N ALA A 159 35.01 33.98 -30.80
CA ALA A 159 36.09 33.83 -29.81
C ALA A 159 35.55 33.31 -28.47
N ARG A 160 34.44 33.85 -27.96
CA ARG A 160 33.78 33.35 -26.74
C ARG A 160 33.27 31.92 -26.89
N GLN A 161 32.67 31.58 -28.03
CA GLN A 161 32.23 30.21 -28.28
C GLN A 161 33.41 29.23 -28.39
N ALA A 162 34.53 29.66 -28.98
CA ALA A 162 35.74 28.87 -29.05
C ALA A 162 36.36 28.65 -27.65
N GLU A 163 36.42 29.70 -26.83
CA GLU A 163 36.94 29.63 -25.46
C GLU A 163 36.08 28.70 -24.58
N VAL A 164 34.75 28.79 -24.67
CA VAL A 164 33.84 27.86 -23.97
C VAL A 164 33.99 26.43 -24.49
N LYS A 165 34.16 26.22 -25.80
CA LYS A 165 34.40 24.88 -26.37
C LYS A 165 35.73 24.26 -25.93
N GLN A 166 36.73 25.07 -25.56
CA GLN A 166 37.98 24.54 -25.00
C GLN A 166 37.87 24.13 -23.52
N LEU A 167 36.89 24.67 -22.79
CA LEU A 167 36.67 24.36 -21.38
C LEU A 167 35.91 23.03 -21.16
N PHE A 168 35.22 22.52 -22.18
CA PHE A 168 34.41 21.30 -22.09
C PHE A 168 34.87 20.27 -23.10
N ARG A 169 34.98 19.01 -22.66
CA ARG A 169 35.17 17.89 -23.59
C ARG A 169 34.00 17.79 -24.57
N PRO A 170 34.24 17.49 -25.85
CA PRO A 170 33.17 17.32 -26.83
C PRO A 170 32.24 16.17 -26.39
N ILE A 171 30.93 16.36 -26.60
CA ILE A 171 29.91 15.41 -26.16
C ILE A 171 30.05 14.04 -26.85
N GLU A 172 30.66 14.02 -28.03
CA GLU A 172 31.00 12.82 -28.79
C GLU A 172 32.12 12.02 -28.12
N GLU A 173 33.13 12.68 -27.57
CA GLU A 173 34.20 12.04 -26.80
C GLU A 173 33.66 11.50 -25.48
N LEU A 174 32.81 12.26 -24.78
CA LEU A 174 32.14 11.76 -23.56
C LEU A 174 31.23 10.56 -23.83
N LYS A 175 30.50 10.54 -24.95
CA LYS A 175 29.68 9.39 -25.38
C LYS A 175 30.56 8.19 -25.72
N LYS A 176 31.72 8.42 -26.32
CA LYS A 176 32.70 7.39 -26.64
C LYS A 176 33.33 6.82 -25.37
N ASP A 177 33.80 7.66 -24.46
CA ASP A 177 34.34 7.27 -23.16
C ASP A 177 33.30 6.48 -22.35
N PHE A 178 32.04 6.92 -22.36
CA PHE A 178 30.93 6.22 -21.70
C PHE A 178 30.63 4.85 -22.34
N ALA A 179 30.73 4.74 -23.66
CA ALA A 179 30.61 3.47 -24.37
C ALA A 179 31.82 2.54 -24.13
N GLU A 180 33.03 3.10 -24.05
CA GLU A 180 34.27 2.38 -23.74
C GLU A 180 34.31 1.88 -22.29
N LEU A 181 33.66 2.61 -21.37
CA LEU A 181 33.53 2.23 -19.96
C LEU A 181 32.67 0.96 -19.76
N ASN A 182 31.95 0.49 -20.78
CA ASN A 182 31.13 -0.74 -20.77
C ASN A 182 30.27 -0.90 -19.49
N VAL A 183 29.86 0.22 -18.89
CA VAL A 183 28.94 0.24 -17.75
C VAL A 183 27.56 -0.02 -18.33
N VAL A 184 27.19 -1.29 -18.41
CA VAL A 184 25.81 -1.69 -18.71
C VAL A 184 24.96 -1.21 -17.53
N ILE A 185 24.36 -0.03 -17.66
CA ILE A 185 23.32 0.42 -16.74
C ILE A 185 22.09 -0.43 -17.05
N GLU A 186 21.99 -1.60 -16.43
CA GLU A 186 20.76 -2.38 -16.45
C GLU A 186 19.70 -1.62 -15.66
N THR A 187 18.49 -1.53 -16.19
CA THR A 187 17.35 -1.04 -15.40
C THR A 187 16.90 -2.13 -14.43
N ASP A 188 16.28 -1.75 -13.32
CA ASP A 188 15.74 -2.70 -12.33
C ASP A 188 14.83 -3.75 -12.98
N VAL A 189 13.99 -3.34 -13.94
CA VAL A 189 13.14 -4.26 -14.70
C VAL A 189 13.95 -5.31 -15.48
N GLN A 190 15.05 -4.90 -16.13
CA GLN A 190 15.93 -5.84 -16.86
C GLN A 190 16.58 -6.83 -15.89
N ILE A 191 17.03 -6.36 -14.72
CA ILE A 191 17.60 -7.22 -13.68
C ILE A 191 16.55 -8.19 -13.17
N MET A 192 15.34 -7.73 -12.82
CA MET A 192 14.26 -8.58 -12.34
C MET A 192 13.85 -9.65 -13.37
N VAL A 193 13.78 -9.30 -14.66
CA VAL A 193 13.52 -10.28 -15.74
C VAL A 193 14.62 -11.34 -15.78
N ARG A 194 15.90 -10.94 -15.67
CA ARG A 194 17.03 -11.88 -15.62
C ARG A 194 16.96 -12.79 -14.39
N LEU A 195 16.60 -12.26 -13.23
CA LEU A 195 16.43 -13.03 -11.98
C LEU A 195 15.28 -14.04 -12.09
N ILE A 196 14.12 -13.64 -12.61
CA ILE A 196 12.98 -14.56 -12.83
C ILE A 196 13.33 -15.65 -13.84
N ASN A 197 14.03 -15.31 -14.93
CA ASN A 197 14.47 -16.29 -15.91
C ASN A 197 15.47 -17.29 -15.31
N LYS A 198 16.42 -16.81 -14.48
CA LYS A 198 17.34 -17.68 -13.74
C LYS A 198 16.59 -18.59 -12.77
N PHE A 199 15.62 -18.06 -12.04
CA PHE A 199 14.78 -18.85 -11.14
C PHE A 199 14.00 -19.97 -11.86
N ASN A 200 13.41 -19.64 -13.02
CA ASN A 200 12.57 -20.57 -13.78
C ASN A 200 13.36 -21.55 -14.67
N SER A 201 14.67 -21.36 -14.80
CA SER A 201 15.51 -22.21 -15.65
C SER A 201 15.70 -23.60 -15.05
N SER A 202 15.51 -24.65 -15.86
CA SER A 202 15.75 -26.04 -15.45
C SER A 202 17.24 -26.34 -15.21
N SER A 203 18.14 -25.56 -15.82
CA SER A 203 19.59 -25.72 -15.68
C SER A 203 20.17 -25.08 -14.42
N SER A 204 19.40 -24.24 -13.71
CA SER A 204 19.90 -23.53 -12.54
C SER A 204 19.85 -24.40 -11.28
N SER A 205 20.89 -24.32 -10.47
CA SER A 205 20.97 -25.05 -9.19
C SER A 205 19.97 -24.50 -8.17
N LEU A 206 19.74 -25.24 -7.08
CA LEU A 206 18.88 -24.77 -6.00
C LEU A 206 19.40 -23.47 -5.38
N GLU A 207 20.72 -23.38 -5.16
CA GLU A 207 21.40 -22.21 -4.62
C GLU A 207 21.26 -21.00 -5.54
N GLU A 208 21.39 -21.22 -6.85
CA GLU A 208 21.19 -20.17 -7.85
C GLU A 208 19.76 -19.64 -7.89
N LYS A 209 18.78 -20.53 -7.71
CA LYS A 209 17.36 -20.16 -7.64
C LYS A 209 17.06 -19.39 -6.36
N ILE A 210 17.62 -19.81 -5.23
CA ILE A 210 17.50 -19.12 -3.95
C ILE A 210 18.13 -17.72 -4.03
N ALA A 211 19.35 -17.62 -4.56
CA ALA A 211 20.01 -16.34 -4.77
C ALA A 211 19.17 -15.41 -5.66
N ALA A 212 18.61 -15.94 -6.76
CA ALA A 212 17.76 -15.15 -7.64
C ALA A 212 16.49 -14.61 -6.94
N LEU A 213 15.84 -15.42 -6.09
CA LEU A 213 14.68 -14.98 -5.31
C LEU A 213 15.08 -13.98 -4.22
N PHE A 214 16.22 -14.17 -3.56
CA PHE A 214 16.72 -13.24 -2.56
C PHE A 214 17.06 -11.87 -3.16
N ASP A 215 17.76 -11.86 -4.30
CA ASP A 215 18.07 -10.62 -5.02
C ASP A 215 16.79 -9.95 -5.53
N LEU A 216 15.81 -10.74 -6.00
CA LEU A 216 14.54 -10.21 -6.49
C LEU A 216 13.74 -9.51 -5.37
N GLU A 217 13.79 -10.06 -4.15
CA GLU A 217 13.11 -9.49 -2.98
C GLU A 217 13.54 -8.04 -2.71
N TYR A 218 14.83 -7.74 -2.87
CA TYR A 218 15.37 -6.39 -2.73
C TYR A 218 14.72 -5.39 -3.70
N TYR A 219 14.56 -5.76 -4.97
CA TYR A 219 14.00 -4.85 -5.99
C TYR A 219 12.51 -4.58 -5.78
N VAL A 220 11.74 -5.61 -5.42
CA VAL A 220 10.27 -5.50 -5.31
C VAL A 220 9.80 -4.77 -4.05
N HIS A 221 10.71 -4.37 -3.17
CA HIS A 221 10.41 -3.39 -2.13
C HIS A 221 9.99 -2.03 -2.70
N GLN A 222 10.47 -1.69 -3.90
CA GLN A 222 10.00 -0.52 -4.62
C GLN A 222 8.65 -0.84 -5.27
N MET A 223 7.65 -0.01 -4.99
CA MET A 223 6.27 -0.25 -5.45
C MET A 223 6.15 -0.36 -6.97
N ASP A 224 6.90 0.45 -7.71
CA ASP A 224 6.90 0.41 -9.18
C ASP A 224 7.52 -0.90 -9.70
N ASN A 225 8.64 -1.33 -9.14
CA ASN A 225 9.27 -2.61 -9.48
C ASN A 225 8.36 -3.81 -9.21
N ALA A 226 7.59 -3.80 -8.11
CA ALA A 226 6.59 -4.82 -7.85
C ALA A 226 5.45 -4.83 -8.90
N GLN A 227 5.06 -3.66 -9.42
CA GLN A 227 4.11 -3.56 -10.52
C GLN A 227 4.71 -3.99 -11.86
N ASP A 228 6.01 -3.76 -12.08
CA ASP A 228 6.72 -4.27 -13.26
C ASP A 228 6.81 -5.80 -13.21
N LEU A 229 7.12 -6.38 -12.04
CA LEU A 229 7.09 -7.83 -11.81
C LEU A 229 5.74 -8.46 -12.19
N LEU A 230 4.64 -7.77 -11.87
CA LEU A 230 3.30 -8.15 -12.33
C LEU A 230 3.18 -8.03 -13.86
N SER A 231 3.62 -6.90 -14.43
CA SER A 231 3.42 -6.56 -15.84
C SER A 231 4.08 -7.54 -16.82
N PHE A 232 5.26 -8.09 -16.49
CA PHE A 232 5.90 -9.13 -17.29
C PHE A 232 5.55 -10.58 -16.84
N GLY A 233 4.58 -10.74 -15.93
CA GLY A 233 4.07 -12.05 -15.49
C GLY A 233 4.94 -12.78 -14.46
N GLY A 234 6.00 -12.13 -13.95
CA GLY A 234 6.87 -12.72 -12.94
C GLY A 234 6.18 -12.97 -11.60
N LEU A 235 5.17 -12.17 -11.24
CA LEU A 235 4.40 -12.37 -9.99
C LEU A 235 3.79 -13.77 -9.92
N GLN A 236 3.16 -14.24 -11.00
CA GLN A 236 2.53 -15.56 -11.03
C GLN A 236 3.57 -16.70 -10.94
N VAL A 237 4.77 -16.49 -11.50
CA VAL A 237 5.90 -17.44 -11.37
C VAL A 237 6.28 -17.60 -9.89
N VAL A 238 6.38 -16.50 -9.15
CA VAL A 238 6.69 -16.53 -7.71
C VAL A 238 5.54 -17.14 -6.89
N ILE A 239 4.27 -16.82 -7.23
CA ILE A 239 3.11 -17.47 -6.57
C ILE A 239 3.12 -18.98 -6.79
N ASN A 240 3.47 -19.45 -7.98
CA ASN A 240 3.58 -20.88 -8.27
C ASN A 240 4.74 -21.55 -7.51
N ALA A 241 5.82 -20.81 -7.23
CA ALA A 241 6.95 -21.30 -6.44
C ALA A 241 6.58 -21.70 -5.00
N LEU A 242 5.48 -21.17 -4.46
CA LEU A 242 4.93 -21.61 -3.16
C LEU A 242 4.50 -23.08 -3.14
N ASN A 243 4.27 -23.70 -4.30
CA ASN A 243 3.97 -25.13 -4.41
C ASN A 243 5.23 -26.01 -4.48
N SER A 244 6.43 -25.44 -4.38
CA SER A 244 7.68 -26.21 -4.43
C SER A 244 7.76 -27.25 -3.30
N THR A 245 8.42 -28.38 -3.56
CA THR A 245 8.77 -29.36 -2.54
C THR A 245 9.87 -28.83 -1.61
N GLU A 246 10.72 -27.94 -2.11
CA GLU A 246 11.85 -27.38 -1.38
C GLU A 246 11.42 -26.27 -0.39
N PRO A 247 11.66 -26.44 0.93
CA PRO A 247 11.29 -25.45 1.93
C PRO A 247 11.93 -24.08 1.72
N LEU A 248 13.19 -24.04 1.28
CA LEU A 248 13.90 -22.78 0.99
C LEU A 248 13.27 -22.02 -0.18
N VAL A 249 12.85 -22.71 -1.25
CA VAL A 249 12.15 -22.04 -2.35
C VAL A 249 10.84 -21.43 -1.87
N LYS A 250 10.06 -22.16 -1.05
CA LYS A 250 8.84 -21.63 -0.43
C LYS A 250 9.10 -20.41 0.46
N GLU A 251 10.18 -20.45 1.24
CA GLU A 251 10.59 -19.37 2.13
C GLU A 251 10.94 -18.09 1.36
N TYR A 252 11.82 -18.16 0.37
CA TYR A 252 12.24 -17.00 -0.40
C TYR A 252 11.16 -16.52 -1.37
N ALA A 253 10.34 -17.41 -1.94
CA ALA A 253 9.18 -17.00 -2.72
C ALA A 253 8.16 -16.23 -1.86
N ALA A 254 7.86 -16.72 -0.65
CA ALA A 254 7.02 -15.98 0.29
C ALA A 254 7.66 -14.65 0.69
N PHE A 255 8.99 -14.59 0.80
CA PHE A 255 9.68 -13.35 1.14
C PHE A 255 9.52 -12.28 0.06
N VAL A 256 9.76 -12.64 -1.21
CA VAL A 256 9.50 -11.78 -2.39
C VAL A 256 8.05 -11.31 -2.42
N LEU A 257 7.09 -12.22 -2.22
CA LEU A 257 5.66 -11.88 -2.23
C LEU A 257 5.30 -10.90 -1.11
N GLY A 258 5.82 -11.10 0.11
CA GLY A 258 5.58 -10.18 1.21
C GLY A 258 6.11 -8.76 0.94
N ALA A 259 7.30 -8.65 0.32
CA ALA A 259 7.83 -7.36 -0.11
C ALA A 259 6.95 -6.73 -1.21
N ALA A 260 6.58 -7.50 -2.23
CA ALA A 260 5.76 -7.03 -3.36
C ALA A 260 4.34 -6.60 -2.97
N PHE A 261 3.73 -7.22 -1.94
CA PHE A 261 2.38 -6.86 -1.47
C PHE A 261 2.36 -5.61 -0.60
N SER A 262 3.48 -5.30 0.06
CA SER A 262 3.55 -4.26 1.07
C SER A 262 3.22 -2.90 0.45
N SER A 263 2.13 -2.29 0.93
CA SER A 263 1.62 -1.00 0.43
C SER A 263 1.29 -0.98 -1.07
N ASN A 264 1.02 -2.13 -1.71
CA ASN A 264 0.78 -2.20 -3.16
C ASN A 264 -0.59 -2.84 -3.51
N PRO A 265 -1.68 -2.03 -3.53
CA PRO A 265 -3.03 -2.53 -3.78
C PRO A 265 -3.22 -3.29 -5.09
N LYS A 266 -2.59 -2.83 -6.17
CA LYS A 266 -2.70 -3.47 -7.49
C LYS A 266 -2.09 -4.87 -7.48
N VAL A 267 -0.91 -5.01 -6.89
CA VAL A 267 -0.23 -6.31 -6.76
C VAL A 267 -0.98 -7.23 -5.80
N GLN A 268 -1.53 -6.70 -4.70
CA GLN A 268 -2.37 -7.48 -3.77
C GLN A 268 -3.60 -8.08 -4.46
N VAL A 269 -4.32 -7.29 -5.28
CA VAL A 269 -5.48 -7.77 -6.05
C VAL A 269 -5.10 -8.95 -6.94
N GLU A 270 -4.08 -8.77 -7.79
CA GLU A 270 -3.61 -9.79 -8.71
C GLU A 270 -3.09 -11.03 -7.98
N ALA A 271 -2.48 -10.86 -6.81
CA ALA A 271 -2.02 -11.97 -5.99
C ALA A 271 -3.18 -12.82 -5.41
N ILE A 272 -4.28 -12.17 -5.01
CA ILE A 272 -5.49 -12.88 -4.60
C ILE A 272 -6.07 -13.66 -5.78
N GLU A 273 -6.18 -13.05 -6.95
CA GLU A 273 -6.69 -13.71 -8.16
C GLU A 273 -5.78 -14.87 -8.61
N GLY A 274 -4.46 -14.73 -8.45
CA GLY A 274 -3.46 -15.76 -8.70
C GLY A 274 -3.42 -16.89 -7.67
N GLY A 275 -4.28 -16.84 -6.64
CA GLY A 275 -4.42 -17.88 -5.62
C GLY A 275 -3.35 -17.87 -4.52
N ALA A 276 -2.65 -16.74 -4.31
CA ALA A 276 -1.60 -16.64 -3.30
C ALA A 276 -2.14 -16.92 -1.88
N LEU A 277 -3.30 -16.34 -1.52
CA LEU A 277 -3.88 -16.49 -0.19
C LEU A 277 -4.09 -17.95 0.21
N GLN A 278 -4.68 -18.76 -0.67
CA GLN A 278 -4.91 -20.19 -0.39
C GLN A 278 -3.59 -20.93 -0.18
N LYS A 279 -2.58 -20.67 -1.02
CA LYS A 279 -1.26 -21.30 -0.90
C LYS A 279 -0.58 -20.93 0.42
N LEU A 280 -0.59 -19.65 0.79
CA LEU A 280 -0.02 -19.16 2.06
C LEU A 280 -0.68 -19.84 3.27
N LEU A 281 -2.02 -19.92 3.28
CA LEU A 281 -2.76 -20.59 4.36
C LEU A 281 -2.43 -22.09 4.46
N VAL A 282 -2.33 -22.79 3.33
CA VAL A 282 -1.96 -24.22 3.30
C VAL A 282 -0.54 -24.43 3.85
N ILE A 283 0.41 -23.55 3.52
CA ILE A 283 1.79 -23.65 4.03
C ILE A 283 1.83 -23.43 5.55
N LEU A 284 1.07 -22.45 6.08
CA LEU A 284 0.99 -22.23 7.52
C LEU A 284 0.30 -23.38 8.27
N ALA A 285 -0.71 -24.00 7.65
CA ALA A 285 -1.46 -25.11 8.24
C ALA A 285 -0.71 -26.46 8.19
N THR A 286 0.39 -26.56 7.46
CA THR A 286 1.17 -27.79 7.31
C THR A 286 2.50 -27.73 8.06
N LYS A 287 3.14 -28.89 8.24
CA LYS A 287 4.46 -28.97 8.86
C LYS A 287 5.50 -28.34 7.93
N GLN A 288 6.15 -27.28 8.39
CA GLN A 288 7.19 -26.55 7.67
C GLN A 288 8.26 -26.07 8.66
N PRO A 289 9.48 -25.78 8.20
CA PRO A 289 10.48 -25.09 9.03
C PRO A 289 9.97 -23.75 9.55
N LEU A 290 10.41 -23.36 10.74
CA LEU A 290 10.02 -22.09 11.37
C LEU A 290 10.40 -20.88 10.49
N ALA A 291 11.55 -20.93 9.80
CA ALA A 291 12.00 -19.87 8.89
C ALA A 291 11.01 -19.67 7.72
N THR A 292 10.55 -20.76 7.10
CA THR A 292 9.49 -20.73 6.09
C THR A 292 8.19 -20.15 6.64
N LYS A 293 7.74 -20.60 7.83
CA LYS A 293 6.52 -20.05 8.47
C LYS A 293 6.63 -18.55 8.75
N LYS A 294 7.80 -18.06 9.17
CA LYS A 294 8.07 -16.62 9.38
C LYS A 294 7.85 -15.80 8.11
N LYS A 295 8.38 -16.25 6.97
CA LYS A 295 8.24 -15.54 5.68
C LYS A 295 6.85 -15.67 5.08
N VAL A 296 6.20 -16.82 5.24
CA VAL A 296 4.82 -17.02 4.80
C VAL A 296 3.85 -16.17 5.62
N LEU A 297 4.05 -16.09 6.94
CA LEU A 297 3.25 -15.20 7.80
C LEU A 297 3.48 -13.73 7.42
N PHE A 298 4.73 -13.33 7.11
CA PHE A 298 5.00 -11.99 6.58
C PHE A 298 4.17 -11.69 5.32
N ALA A 299 4.22 -12.57 4.32
CA ALA A 299 3.46 -12.41 3.09
C ALA A 299 1.95 -12.35 3.35
N LEU A 300 1.44 -13.19 4.25
CA LEU A 300 0.03 -13.17 4.62
C LEU A 300 -0.35 -11.83 5.28
N CYS A 301 0.45 -11.33 6.24
CA CYS A 301 0.21 -10.03 6.87
C CYS A 301 0.17 -8.90 5.82
N SER A 302 1.18 -8.85 4.95
CA SER A 302 1.27 -7.83 3.90
C SER A 302 0.12 -7.91 2.89
N LEU A 303 -0.43 -9.10 2.62
CA LEU A 303 -1.58 -9.29 1.73
C LEU A 303 -2.90 -8.81 2.34
N LEU A 304 -3.08 -8.93 3.66
CA LEU A 304 -4.34 -8.65 4.35
C LEU A 304 -4.50 -7.20 4.77
N ARG A 305 -3.40 -6.52 5.10
CA ARG A 305 -3.41 -5.12 5.54
C ARG A 305 -3.94 -4.19 4.45
N HIS A 306 -4.81 -3.29 4.86
CA HIS A 306 -5.50 -2.32 4.01
C HIS A 306 -6.31 -2.91 2.86
N PHE A 307 -6.63 -4.22 2.89
CA PHE A 307 -7.32 -4.91 1.81
C PHE A 307 -8.55 -5.70 2.32
N PRO A 308 -9.70 -5.04 2.51
CA PRO A 308 -10.88 -5.67 3.14
C PRO A 308 -11.41 -6.88 2.37
N TYR A 309 -11.32 -6.89 1.03
CA TYR A 309 -11.70 -8.06 0.25
C TYR A 309 -10.80 -9.28 0.56
N ALA A 310 -9.47 -9.11 0.67
CA ALA A 310 -8.58 -10.20 1.07
C ALA A 310 -8.87 -10.66 2.51
N GLN A 311 -9.18 -9.74 3.43
CA GLN A 311 -9.60 -10.07 4.79
C GLN A 311 -10.87 -10.93 4.79
N GLN A 312 -11.87 -10.59 3.96
CA GLN A 312 -13.09 -11.37 3.82
C GLN A 312 -12.80 -12.79 3.28
N GLN A 313 -11.96 -12.92 2.26
CA GLN A 313 -11.58 -14.23 1.71
C GLN A 313 -10.77 -15.06 2.71
N PHE A 314 -9.90 -14.41 3.48
CA PHE A 314 -9.15 -15.05 4.56
C PHE A 314 -10.07 -15.66 5.60
N LEU A 315 -11.13 -14.95 6.01
CA LEU A 315 -12.13 -15.48 6.93
C LEU A 315 -12.89 -16.67 6.31
N LYS A 316 -13.32 -16.56 5.05
CA LYS A 316 -14.03 -17.64 4.32
C LYS A 316 -13.20 -18.92 4.20
N LEU A 317 -11.88 -18.78 4.06
CA LEU A 317 -10.94 -19.91 3.97
C LEU A 317 -10.52 -20.48 5.34
N GLY A 318 -11.16 -20.06 6.43
CA GLY A 318 -10.83 -20.54 7.77
C GLY A 318 -9.49 -20.02 8.29
N GLY A 319 -9.04 -18.87 7.80
CA GLY A 319 -7.72 -18.31 8.10
C GLY A 319 -7.48 -18.06 9.59
N LEU A 320 -8.50 -17.66 10.36
CA LEU A 320 -8.40 -17.52 11.81
C LEU A 320 -8.07 -18.84 12.51
N GLN A 321 -8.59 -19.97 12.01
CA GLN A 321 -8.31 -21.28 12.59
C GLN A 321 -6.88 -21.71 12.28
N VAL A 322 -6.37 -21.37 11.09
CA VAL A 322 -4.96 -21.58 10.72
C VAL A 322 -4.04 -20.78 11.64
N LEU A 323 -4.33 -19.48 11.84
CA LEU A 323 -3.56 -18.64 12.76
C LEU A 323 -3.63 -19.16 14.21
N ARG A 324 -4.79 -19.65 14.65
CA ARG A 324 -4.96 -20.23 15.98
C ARG A 324 -4.08 -21.46 16.17
N SER A 325 -4.11 -22.38 15.19
CA SER A 325 -3.25 -23.56 15.22
C SER A 325 -1.77 -23.19 15.21
N LEU A 326 -1.39 -22.15 14.46
CA LEU A 326 -0.01 -21.66 14.37
C LEU A 326 0.50 -21.12 15.72
N VAL A 327 -0.30 -20.36 16.46
CA VAL A 327 0.13 -19.78 17.75
C VAL A 327 0.11 -20.81 18.90
N GLN A 328 -0.63 -21.91 18.74
CA GLN A 328 -0.68 -23.00 19.72
C GLN A 328 0.33 -24.12 19.44
N GLU A 329 0.96 -24.11 18.27
CA GLU A 329 2.01 -25.05 17.91
C GLU A 329 3.28 -24.78 18.73
N LYS A 330 3.96 -25.85 19.17
CA LYS A 330 5.19 -25.72 19.95
C LYS A 330 6.34 -25.26 19.03
N GLY A 331 7.14 -24.30 19.49
CA GLY A 331 8.28 -23.76 18.74
C GLY A 331 7.93 -22.62 17.78
N THR A 332 6.68 -22.16 17.76
CA THR A 332 6.21 -21.01 16.97
C THR A 332 5.74 -19.84 17.85
N GLU A 333 6.09 -19.83 19.14
CA GLU A 333 5.67 -18.83 20.12
C GLU A 333 6.08 -17.41 19.68
N VAL A 334 7.25 -17.28 19.06
CA VAL A 334 7.77 -16.03 18.47
C VAL A 334 6.89 -15.45 17.36
N LEU A 335 5.98 -16.23 16.78
CA LEU A 335 5.03 -15.78 15.76
C LEU A 335 3.75 -15.22 16.38
N ALA A 336 3.45 -15.55 17.65
CA ALA A 336 2.20 -15.19 18.29
C ALA A 336 2.02 -13.68 18.40
N VAL A 337 3.08 -12.94 18.76
CA VAL A 337 3.06 -11.48 18.80
C VAL A 337 2.71 -10.92 17.42
N ARG A 338 3.35 -11.41 16.36
CA ARG A 338 3.08 -10.95 14.98
C ARG A 338 1.65 -11.23 14.53
N VAL A 339 1.09 -12.37 14.92
CA VAL A 339 -0.31 -12.72 14.64
C VAL A 339 -1.25 -11.78 15.37
N VAL A 340 -1.00 -11.51 16.65
CA VAL A 340 -1.81 -10.59 17.46
C VAL A 340 -1.71 -9.15 16.96
N THR A 341 -0.52 -8.70 16.56
CA THR A 341 -0.34 -7.40 15.88
C THR A 341 -1.14 -7.33 14.59
N LEU A 342 -1.12 -8.38 13.75
CA LEU A 342 -1.97 -8.42 12.56
C LEU A 342 -3.44 -8.28 12.93
N LEU A 343 -3.94 -9.00 13.94
CA LEU A 343 -5.34 -8.90 14.34
C LEU A 343 -5.70 -7.49 14.82
N TYR A 344 -4.82 -6.84 15.58
CA TYR A 344 -4.95 -5.44 15.97
C TYR A 344 -5.03 -4.51 14.75
N ASP A 345 -4.11 -4.68 13.78
CA ASP A 345 -4.11 -3.89 12.54
C ASP A 345 -5.44 -4.04 11.79
N LEU A 346 -5.96 -5.25 11.61
CA LEU A 346 -7.21 -5.47 10.87
C LEU A 346 -8.44 -4.87 11.59
N ILE A 347 -8.46 -4.94 12.93
CA ILE A 347 -9.55 -4.34 13.74
C ILE A 347 -9.49 -2.81 13.63
N THR A 348 -8.31 -2.24 13.83
CA THR A 348 -8.11 -0.78 13.81
C THR A 348 -8.34 -0.20 12.42
N GLU A 349 -7.90 -0.88 11.36
CA GLU A 349 -8.20 -0.50 9.97
C GLU A 349 -9.70 -0.36 9.72
N LYS A 350 -10.51 -1.31 10.24
CA LYS A 350 -11.97 -1.26 10.13
C LYS A 350 -12.55 -0.11 10.95
N MET A 351 -12.10 0.06 12.20
CA MET A 351 -12.56 1.14 13.08
C MET A 351 -12.29 2.52 12.45
N PHE A 352 -11.05 2.75 11.98
CA PHE A 352 -10.68 4.00 11.32
C PHE A 352 -11.48 4.25 10.04
N ALA A 353 -11.75 3.21 9.25
CA ALA A 353 -12.60 3.36 8.07
C ALA A 353 -14.05 3.74 8.43
N GLU A 354 -14.60 3.21 9.53
CA GLU A 354 -15.93 3.55 10.03
C GLU A 354 -15.97 4.99 10.58
N GLU A 355 -14.98 5.39 11.38
CA GLU A 355 -14.85 6.75 11.91
C GLU A 355 -14.67 7.81 10.81
N GLU A 356 -13.79 7.55 9.82
CA GLU A 356 -13.56 8.45 8.69
C GLU A 356 -14.84 8.71 7.90
N ALA A 357 -15.67 7.67 7.73
CA ALA A 357 -16.95 7.77 7.02
C ALA A 357 -17.99 8.61 7.77
N GLU A 358 -17.97 8.60 9.11
CA GLU A 358 -18.83 9.44 9.92
C GLU A 358 -18.44 10.91 9.84
N LEU A 359 -17.14 11.21 9.80
CA LEU A 359 -16.63 12.59 9.73
C LEU A 359 -16.74 13.21 8.35
N THR A 360 -16.35 12.50 7.29
CA THR A 360 -16.08 13.14 5.99
C THR A 360 -17.26 13.13 5.02
N ARG A 361 -18.27 12.25 5.18
CA ARG A 361 -19.32 11.99 4.15
C ARG A 361 -18.78 11.70 2.73
N GLU A 362 -17.46 11.58 2.54
CA GLU A 362 -16.75 11.52 1.26
C GLU A 362 -15.99 10.19 1.05
N THR A 363 -15.94 9.30 2.06
CA THR A 363 -15.33 7.97 1.88
C THR A 363 -16.02 7.23 0.75
N SER A 364 -15.24 6.57 -0.14
CA SER A 364 -15.82 5.74 -1.19
C SER A 364 -16.76 4.71 -0.55
N PRO A 365 -18.08 4.76 -0.85
CA PRO A 365 -19.06 3.90 -0.19
C PRO A 365 -18.69 2.42 -0.35
N GLU A 366 -17.98 2.07 -1.41
CA GLU A 366 -17.52 0.71 -1.72
C GLU A 366 -16.48 0.21 -0.72
N LYS A 367 -15.46 1.00 -0.35
CA LYS A 367 -14.39 0.56 0.56
C LYS A 367 -14.94 0.31 1.97
N LEU A 368 -15.76 1.23 2.46
CA LEU A 368 -16.44 1.08 3.75
C LEU A 368 -17.40 -0.12 3.73
N GLN A 369 -18.16 -0.29 2.65
CA GLN A 369 -19.05 -1.45 2.50
C GLN A 369 -18.26 -2.77 2.54
N GLN A 370 -17.07 -2.82 1.93
CA GLN A 370 -16.21 -4.01 2.01
C GLN A 370 -15.76 -4.27 3.45
N TYR A 371 -15.31 -3.27 4.20
CA TYR A 371 -14.95 -3.45 5.63
C TYR A 371 -16.14 -3.90 6.49
N ARG A 372 -17.34 -3.37 6.25
CA ARG A 372 -18.56 -3.81 6.94
C ARG A 372 -18.87 -5.28 6.72
N GLN A 373 -18.53 -5.83 5.55
CA GLN A 373 -18.69 -7.26 5.25
C GLN A 373 -17.63 -8.16 5.91
N VAL A 374 -16.56 -7.59 6.47
CA VAL A 374 -15.54 -8.33 7.22
C VAL A 374 -16.05 -8.57 8.64
N HIS A 375 -16.47 -9.81 8.90
CA HIS A 375 -17.00 -10.26 10.20
C HIS A 375 -15.88 -10.79 11.11
N LEU A 376 -14.85 -9.98 11.34
CA LEU A 376 -13.66 -10.38 12.10
C LEU A 376 -13.94 -10.61 13.59
N LEU A 377 -14.55 -9.63 14.27
CA LEU A 377 -14.77 -9.66 15.73
C LEU A 377 -15.60 -10.89 16.19
N PRO A 378 -16.74 -11.24 15.56
CA PRO A 378 -17.45 -12.47 15.92
C PRO A 378 -16.58 -13.73 15.75
N GLY A 379 -15.85 -13.83 14.64
CA GLY A 379 -14.95 -14.95 14.37
C GLY A 379 -13.82 -15.07 15.40
N LEU A 380 -13.29 -13.94 15.89
CA LEU A 380 -12.29 -13.93 16.96
C LEU A 380 -12.85 -14.47 18.27
N ARG A 381 -14.06 -14.04 18.66
CA ARG A 381 -14.74 -14.53 19.87
C ARG A 381 -15.01 -16.03 19.80
N GLU A 382 -15.61 -16.50 18.71
CA GLU A 382 -15.98 -17.90 18.51
C GLU A 382 -14.76 -18.84 18.50
N GLN A 383 -13.63 -18.36 17.99
CA GLN A 383 -12.40 -19.16 17.92
C GLN A 383 -11.49 -19.00 19.14
N GLY A 384 -11.97 -18.36 20.22
CA GLY A 384 -11.26 -18.29 21.50
C GLY A 384 -10.06 -17.34 21.50
N TRP A 385 -10.01 -16.37 20.59
CA TRP A 385 -8.91 -15.41 20.53
C TRP A 385 -8.84 -14.49 21.74
N CYS A 386 -9.96 -14.24 22.44
CA CYS A 386 -9.95 -13.50 23.71
C CYS A 386 -8.95 -14.13 24.71
N ALA A 387 -9.07 -15.45 24.95
CA ALA A 387 -8.21 -16.18 25.88
C ALA A 387 -6.76 -16.26 25.38
N ILE A 388 -6.58 -16.51 24.07
CA ILE A 388 -5.25 -16.63 23.46
C ILE A 388 -4.49 -15.31 23.61
N THR A 389 -5.09 -14.19 23.21
CA THR A 389 -4.46 -12.87 23.33
C THR A 389 -4.13 -12.55 24.78
N ALA A 390 -5.05 -12.78 25.72
CA ALA A 390 -4.83 -12.55 27.14
C ALA A 390 -3.65 -13.37 27.70
N SER A 391 -3.52 -14.63 27.27
CA SER A 391 -2.44 -15.50 27.73
C SER A 391 -1.04 -15.04 27.30
N LEU A 392 -0.94 -14.26 26.21
CA LEU A 392 0.34 -13.75 25.69
C LEU A 392 0.92 -12.60 26.53
N LEU A 393 0.16 -12.04 27.49
CA LEU A 393 0.74 -11.11 28.47
C LEU A 393 1.81 -11.76 29.36
N ALA A 394 1.87 -13.09 29.40
CA ALA A 394 2.90 -13.83 30.13
C ALA A 394 4.28 -13.76 29.45
N LEU A 395 4.39 -13.24 28.21
CA LEU A 395 5.68 -13.05 27.54
C LEU A 395 6.57 -12.08 28.34
N PRO A 396 7.90 -12.29 28.38
CA PRO A 396 8.80 -11.46 29.17
C PRO A 396 9.11 -10.10 28.53
N GLU A 397 9.02 -9.98 27.19
CA GLU A 397 9.42 -8.76 26.48
C GLU A 397 8.37 -7.64 26.62
N HIS A 398 8.82 -6.43 26.98
CA HIS A 398 7.93 -5.26 27.11
C HIS A 398 7.24 -4.88 25.80
N ASP A 399 7.96 -4.90 24.67
CA ASP A 399 7.38 -4.64 23.34
C ASP A 399 6.27 -5.65 23.00
N ALA A 400 6.48 -6.94 23.31
CA ALA A 400 5.45 -7.95 23.11
C ALA A 400 4.21 -7.68 23.97
N ARG A 401 4.40 -7.34 25.25
CA ARG A 401 3.32 -6.99 26.17
C ARG A 401 2.57 -5.74 25.70
N GLU A 402 3.27 -4.72 25.19
CA GLU A 402 2.65 -3.52 24.61
C GLU A 402 1.69 -3.88 23.48
N LYS A 403 2.16 -4.67 22.50
CA LYS A 403 1.31 -5.10 21.37
C LYS A 403 0.12 -5.92 21.84
N VAL A 404 0.32 -6.80 22.81
CA VAL A 404 -0.77 -7.59 23.41
C VAL A 404 -1.78 -6.68 24.14
N LEU A 405 -1.32 -5.71 24.95
CA LEU A 405 -2.18 -4.76 25.67
C LEU A 405 -3.01 -3.91 24.69
N GLN A 406 -2.39 -3.42 23.61
CA GLN A 406 -3.08 -2.71 22.52
C GLN A 406 -4.19 -3.58 21.92
N THR A 407 -3.91 -4.84 21.60
CA THR A 407 -4.93 -5.77 21.08
C THR A 407 -6.03 -6.10 22.10
N LEU A 408 -5.68 -6.26 23.39
CA LEU A 408 -6.69 -6.45 24.44
C LEU A 408 -7.62 -5.24 24.54
N GLY A 409 -7.08 -4.03 24.38
CA GLY A 409 -7.85 -2.79 24.37
C GLY A 409 -8.88 -2.77 23.24
N THR A 410 -8.45 -3.08 22.02
CA THR A 410 -9.36 -3.10 20.85
C THR A 410 -10.38 -4.24 20.93
N LEU A 411 -10.05 -5.35 21.60
CA LEU A 411 -10.95 -6.47 21.83
C LEU A 411 -11.87 -6.30 23.04
N LEU A 412 -11.66 -5.28 23.89
CA LEU A 412 -12.36 -5.14 25.17
C LEU A 412 -13.88 -5.20 25.01
N ALA A 413 -14.44 -4.46 24.05
CA ALA A 413 -15.89 -4.45 23.81
C ALA A 413 -16.44 -5.83 23.38
N THR A 414 -15.63 -6.63 22.68
CA THR A 414 -16.03 -7.97 22.20
C THR A 414 -15.82 -9.07 23.23
N CYS A 415 -14.79 -8.92 24.07
CA CYS A 415 -14.30 -9.93 25.00
C CYS A 415 -14.56 -9.60 26.48
N GLN A 416 -15.34 -8.55 26.78
CA GLN A 416 -15.55 -8.03 28.13
C GLN A 416 -15.98 -9.11 29.14
N ASP A 417 -17.01 -9.90 28.80
CA ASP A 417 -17.51 -10.96 29.68
C ASP A 417 -16.44 -12.00 30.00
N HIS A 418 -15.62 -12.34 28.99
CA HIS A 418 -14.55 -13.31 29.14
C HIS A 418 -13.43 -12.76 30.02
N TYR A 419 -12.99 -11.52 29.76
CA TYR A 419 -11.92 -10.88 30.53
C TYR A 419 -12.31 -10.64 32.00
N ARG A 420 -13.57 -10.30 32.28
CA ARG A 420 -14.06 -10.18 33.67
C ARG A 420 -14.04 -11.48 34.44
N GLN A 421 -14.26 -12.62 33.77
CA GLN A 421 -14.28 -13.94 34.39
C GLN A 421 -12.88 -14.57 34.48
N ASP A 422 -11.89 -14.04 33.77
CA ASP A 422 -10.53 -14.56 33.75
C ASP A 422 -9.71 -14.07 34.96
N ALA A 423 -9.66 -14.93 35.98
CA ALA A 423 -8.87 -14.71 37.19
C ALA A 423 -7.35 -14.75 36.93
N GLN A 424 -6.87 -15.38 35.86
CA GLN A 424 -5.46 -15.35 35.49
C GLN A 424 -5.11 -14.00 34.89
N LEU A 425 -5.90 -13.52 33.92
CA LEU A 425 -5.72 -12.20 33.33
C LEU A 425 -5.73 -11.10 34.39
N SER A 426 -6.70 -11.14 35.31
CA SER A 426 -6.81 -10.16 36.40
C SER A 426 -5.55 -10.13 37.29
N ARG A 427 -4.99 -11.30 37.62
CA ARG A 427 -3.74 -11.39 38.40
C ARG A 427 -2.53 -10.89 37.61
N THR A 428 -2.43 -11.25 36.33
CA THR A 428 -1.35 -10.78 35.45
C THR A 428 -1.39 -9.26 35.30
N LEU A 429 -2.55 -8.67 35.04
CA LEU A 429 -2.70 -7.21 34.92
C LEU A 429 -2.34 -6.49 36.22
N ALA A 430 -2.74 -7.01 37.39
CA ALA A 430 -2.35 -6.44 38.68
C ALA A 430 -0.84 -6.51 38.92
N SER A 431 -0.20 -7.63 38.56
CA SER A 431 1.26 -7.78 38.65
C SER A 431 1.98 -6.80 37.73
N LEU A 432 1.55 -6.71 36.47
CA LEU A 432 2.13 -5.80 35.48
C LEU A 432 1.89 -4.33 35.85
N GLN A 433 0.74 -3.99 36.43
CA GLN A 433 0.46 -2.65 36.92
C GLN A 433 1.49 -2.23 37.97
N ALA A 434 1.79 -3.09 38.95
CA ALA A 434 2.79 -2.81 39.97
C ALA A 434 4.21 -2.69 39.39
N GLU A 435 4.56 -3.58 38.44
CA GLU A 435 5.85 -3.55 37.73
C GLU A 435 6.04 -2.24 36.96
N TYR A 436 5.08 -1.86 36.11
CA TYR A 436 5.18 -0.64 35.30
C TYR A 436 4.98 0.63 36.11
N GLN A 437 4.30 0.58 37.26
CA GLN A 437 4.26 1.71 38.19
C GLN A 437 5.64 1.99 38.78
N ALA A 438 6.41 0.95 39.12
CA ALA A 438 7.79 1.13 39.59
C ALA A 438 8.71 1.65 38.48
N LEU A 439 8.58 1.14 37.25
CA LEU A 439 9.38 1.57 36.11
C LEU A 439 9.06 3.02 35.68
N ALA A 440 7.78 3.37 35.57
CA ALA A 440 7.36 4.74 35.25
C ALA A 440 7.80 5.76 36.33
N ALA A 441 7.86 5.34 37.60
CA ALA A 441 8.39 6.18 38.67
C ALA A 441 9.90 6.43 38.54
N LEU A 442 10.66 5.52 37.92
CA LEU A 442 12.07 5.71 37.59
C LEU A 442 12.22 6.66 36.40
N GLU A 443 11.44 6.49 35.32
CA GLU A 443 11.41 7.41 34.18
C GLU A 443 11.15 8.85 34.63
N LEU A 444 10.18 9.05 35.53
CA LEU A 444 9.87 10.37 36.09
C LEU A 444 11.03 10.95 36.93
N GLN A 445 11.77 10.10 37.66
CA GLN A 445 12.96 10.54 38.41
C GLN A 445 14.10 10.98 37.48
N ASP A 446 14.21 10.34 36.33
CA ASP A 446 15.19 10.67 35.29
C ASP A 446 14.75 11.88 34.42
N GLY A 447 13.56 12.42 34.67
CA GLY A 447 13.02 13.62 34.01
C GLY A 447 12.24 13.33 32.72
N GLU A 448 11.86 12.07 32.47
CA GLU A 448 11.03 11.66 31.34
C GLU A 448 9.54 11.72 31.73
N GLU A 449 8.89 12.86 31.50
CA GLU A 449 7.46 13.05 31.83
C GLU A 449 6.49 12.28 30.91
N GLU A 450 6.93 11.93 29.71
CA GLU A 450 6.22 11.09 28.71
C GLU A 450 7.03 9.83 28.42
N GLY A 451 7.34 9.09 29.48
CA GLY A 451 8.11 7.85 29.40
C GLY A 451 7.34 6.68 28.77
N TYR A 452 8.09 5.73 28.21
CA TYR A 452 7.56 4.52 27.58
C TYR A 452 6.75 3.67 28.57
N PHE A 453 7.25 3.49 29.80
CA PHE A 453 6.56 2.70 30.82
C PHE A 453 5.34 3.44 31.39
N GLN A 454 5.31 4.77 31.35
CA GLN A 454 4.13 5.56 31.68
C GLN A 454 2.96 5.31 30.71
N GLU A 455 3.22 5.21 29.40
CA GLU A 455 2.21 4.85 28.41
C GLU A 455 1.67 3.42 28.60
N LEU A 456 2.56 2.47 28.91
CA LEU A 456 2.19 1.09 29.23
C LEU A 456 1.31 1.01 30.47
N LEU A 457 1.68 1.73 31.53
CA LEU A 457 0.87 1.83 32.75
C LEU A 457 -0.50 2.44 32.45
N GLY A 458 -0.56 3.49 31.63
CA GLY A 458 -1.81 4.09 31.15
C GLY A 458 -2.71 3.10 30.41
N SER A 459 -2.12 2.26 29.55
CA SER A 459 -2.82 1.21 28.82
C SER A 459 -3.44 0.16 29.76
N ILE A 460 -2.69 -0.28 30.77
CA ILE A 460 -3.18 -1.24 31.79
C ILE A 460 -4.30 -0.63 32.62
N ASN A 461 -4.13 0.63 33.06
CA ASN A 461 -5.15 1.33 33.86
C ASN A 461 -6.46 1.48 33.09
N SER A 462 -6.37 1.84 31.80
CA SER A 462 -7.52 1.97 30.91
C SER A 462 -8.25 0.63 30.73
N LEU A 463 -7.49 -0.45 30.54
CA LEU A 463 -8.04 -1.81 30.48
C LEU A 463 -8.75 -2.20 31.78
N LEU A 464 -8.09 -2.01 32.94
CA LEU A 464 -8.68 -2.32 34.25
C LEU A 464 -9.94 -1.49 34.52
N GLN A 465 -9.97 -0.23 34.10
CA GLN A 465 -11.15 0.62 34.21
C GLN A 465 -12.31 0.09 33.36
N GLY A 466 -12.04 -0.35 32.13
CA GLY A 466 -13.06 -0.93 31.25
C GLY A 466 -13.58 -2.31 31.67
N LEU A 467 -12.87 -2.99 32.57
CA LEU A 467 -13.28 -4.27 33.16
C LEU A 467 -14.12 -4.11 34.45
N ARG A 468 -14.12 -2.94 35.08
CA ARG A 468 -15.07 -2.61 36.15
C ARG A 468 -16.49 -2.51 35.59
#